data_AF-A0A0G8F8M8-F1
#
_entry.id   AF-A0A0G8F8M8-F1
#
_cell.length_a   1.000
_cell.length_b   1.000
_cell.length_c   1.000
_cell.angle_alpha   90.00
_cell.angle_beta   90.00
_cell.angle_gamma   90.00
#
_symmetry.space_group_name_H-M   'P 1'
#
loop_
_entity.id
_entity.type
_entity.pdbx_description
1 polymer ?
#
loop_
_entity_poly.entity_id
_entity_poly.type
_entity_poly.pdbx_seq_one_letter_code
_entity_poly.pdbx_strand_id
1 'polypeptide(L)' 'MFVRLKDESSRKIVRYVGGVALLLIFASFIYQWKNDLVIDQTERFGFGLAIITFLSTFLPFKEKANK' A
#
# COMPACT_ATOMS: atom_id res chain seq x y z
N MET A 1 -13.63 15.52 28.30
CA MET A 1 -12.57 14.91 27.46
C MET A 1 -13.20 13.75 26.68
N PHE A 2 -13.65 13.99 25.44
CA PHE A 2 -14.21 12.92 24.60
C PHE A 2 -13.06 12.04 24.11
N VAL A 3 -13.08 10.78 24.53
CA VAL A 3 -12.04 9.78 24.28
C VAL A 3 -11.96 9.47 22.78
N ARG A 4 -11.02 10.13 22.06
CA ARG A 4 -10.66 9.84 20.66
C ARG A 4 -9.71 8.64 20.48
N LEU A 5 -9.52 7.81 21.50
CA LEU A 5 -8.54 6.71 21.48
C LEU A 5 -8.91 5.57 20.51
N LYS A 6 -10.20 5.39 20.20
CA LYS A 6 -10.67 4.25 19.40
C LYS A 6 -10.39 4.40 17.89
N ASP A 7 -10.39 5.64 17.38
CA ASP A 7 -10.16 5.93 15.96
C ASP A 7 -8.68 5.84 15.55
N GLU A 8 -7.75 6.26 16.41
CA GLU A 8 -6.32 6.19 16.11
C GLU A 8 -5.81 4.73 16.06
N SER A 9 -6.26 3.90 17.01
CA SER A 9 -5.90 2.48 17.04
C SER A 9 -6.47 1.75 15.81
N SER A 10 -7.75 1.97 15.50
CA SER A 10 -8.39 1.36 14.33
C SER A 10 -7.73 1.80 13.02
N ARG A 11 -7.38 3.09 12.88
CA ARG A 11 -6.66 3.62 11.72
C ARG A 11 -5.28 2.99 11.56
N LYS A 12 -4.54 2.78 12.65
CA LYS A 12 -3.25 2.09 12.63
C LYS A 12 -3.41 0.65 12.18
N ILE A 13 -4.37 -0.08 12.74
CA ILE A 13 -4.64 -1.48 12.38
C ILE A 13 -4.97 -1.59 10.89
N VAL A 14 -5.88 -0.74 10.38
CA VAL A 14 -6.25 -0.74 8.95
C VAL A 14 -5.04 -0.47 8.07
N ARG A 15 -4.15 0.48 8.44
CA ARG A 15 -2.91 0.72 7.70
C ARG A 15 -1.99 -0.49 7.70
N TYR A 16 -1.77 -1.15 8.84
CA TYR A 16 -0.90 -2.32 8.89
C TYR A 16 -1.47 -3.50 8.11
N VAL A 17 -2.77 -3.80 8.25
CA VAL A 17 -3.45 -4.86 7.50
C VAL A 17 -3.41 -4.57 5.99
N GLY A 18 -3.72 -3.34 5.59
CA GLY A 18 -3.62 -2.91 4.18
C GLY A 18 -2.19 -2.99 3.65
N GLY A 19 -1.19 -2.68 4.47
CA GLY A 19 0.22 -2.84 4.12
C GLY A 19 0.61 -4.28 3.87
N VAL A 20 0.18 -5.21 4.74
CA VAL A 20 0.41 -6.64 4.55
C VAL A 20 -0.25 -7.13 3.26
N ALA A 21 -1.48 -6.71 2.98
CA ALA A 21 -2.16 -7.05 1.73
C ALA A 21 -1.39 -6.54 0.49
N LEU A 22 -0.90 -5.31 0.51
CA LEU A 22 -0.07 -4.75 -0.57
C LEU A 22 1.24 -5.52 -0.76
N LEU A 23 1.90 -5.93 0.34
CA LEU A 23 3.10 -6.76 0.27
C LEU A 23 2.82 -8.13 -0.35
N LEU A 24 1.68 -8.75 -0.04
CA LEU A 24 1.27 -10.01 -0.67
C LEU A 24 1.02 -9.85 -2.17
N ILE A 25 0.40 -8.73 -2.57
CA ILE A 25 0.24 -8.39 -4.00
C ILE A 25 1.62 -8.30 -4.66
N PHE A 26 2.55 -7.53 -4.09
CA PHE A 26 3.91 -7.42 -4.66
C PHE A 26 4.64 -8.77 -4.71
N ALA A 27 4.51 -9.60 -3.68
CA ALA A 27 5.09 -10.94 -3.67
C ALA A 27 4.51 -11.83 -4.79
N SER A 28 3.22 -11.71 -5.09
CA SER A 28 2.58 -12.41 -6.23
C SER A 28 3.21 -11.99 -7.56
N PHE A 29 3.40 -10.69 -7.79
CA PHE A 29 4.03 -10.19 -9.02
C PHE A 29 5.50 -10.62 -9.13
N ILE A 30 6.26 -10.63 -8.03
CA ILE A 30 7.63 -11.17 -7.99
C ILE A 30 7.63 -12.65 -8.36
N TYR A 31 6.68 -13.43 -7.84
CA TYR A 31 6.53 -14.83 -8.21
C TYR A 31 6.21 -14.99 -9.70
N GLN A 32 5.28 -14.19 -10.25
CA GLN A 32 4.94 -14.23 -11.67
C GLN A 32 6.16 -13.92 -12.55
N TRP A 33 6.95 -12.89 -12.20
CA TRP A 33 8.21 -12.58 -12.90
C TRP A 33 9.24 -13.69 -12.81
N LYS A 34 9.43 -14.29 -11.62
CA LYS A 34 10.41 -15.36 -11.42
C LYS A 34 10.10 -16.61 -12.26
N ASN A 35 8.82 -16.89 -12.50
CA ASN A 35 8.37 -18.08 -13.21
C ASN A 35 7.99 -17.78 -14.68
N ASP A 36 8.40 -16.63 -15.22
CA ASP A 36 8.10 -16.20 -16.59
C ASP A 36 6.61 -16.29 -16.95
N LEU A 37 5.72 -16.06 -15.97
CA LEU A 37 4.29 -16.03 -16.20
C LEU A 37 3.92 -14.80 -17.02
N VAL A 38 2.97 -14.96 -17.94
CA VAL A 38 2.44 -13.85 -18.73
C VAL A 38 1.72 -12.89 -17.80
N ILE A 39 2.22 -11.65 -17.75
CA ILE A 39 1.57 -10.54 -17.04
C ILE A 39 0.92 -9.64 -18.09
N ASP A 40 -0.42 -9.67 -18.12
CA ASP A 40 -1.21 -8.92 -19.09
C ASP A 40 -1.24 -7.42 -18.80
N GLN A 41 -1.89 -6.65 -19.69
CA GLN A 41 -1.96 -5.19 -19.55
C GLN A 41 -2.78 -4.75 -18.31
N THR A 42 -3.81 -5.51 -17.95
CA THR A 42 -4.67 -5.23 -16.79
C THR A 42 -3.91 -5.45 -15.50
N GLU A 43 -3.17 -6.55 -15.40
CA GLU A 43 -2.31 -6.88 -14.26
C GLU A 43 -1.20 -5.84 -14.09
N ARG A 44 -0.56 -5.40 -15.18
CA ARG A 44 0.44 -4.31 -15.13
C ARG A 44 -0.17 -3.01 -14.65
N PHE A 45 -1.37 -2.68 -15.09
CA PHE A 45 -2.08 -1.48 -14.62
C PHE A 45 -2.42 -1.59 -13.13
N GLY A 46 -2.94 -2.73 -12.69
CA GLY A 46 -3.21 -3.01 -11.28
C GLY A 46 -1.96 -2.98 -10.40
N PHE A 47 -0.83 -3.47 -10.90
CA PHE A 47 0.46 -3.39 -10.22
C PHE A 47 0.91 -1.92 -10.04
N GLY A 48 0.77 -1.09 -11.08
CA GLY A 48 1.03 0.34 -10.99
C GLY A 48 0.17 1.03 -9.92
N LEU A 49 -1.12 0.70 -9.86
CA LEU A 49 -2.01 1.20 -8.81
C LEU A 49 -1.60 0.74 -7.41
N ALA A 50 -1.20 -0.52 -7.25
CA ALA A 50 -0.70 -1.04 -5.98
C ALA A 50 0.56 -0.30 -5.52
N ILE A 51 1.50 -0.01 -6.43
CA ILE A 51 2.69 0.81 -6.14
C ILE A 51 2.26 2.21 -5.68
N ILE A 52 1.43 2.91 -6.45
CA ILE A 52 0.99 4.27 -6.10
C ILE A 52 0.30 4.29 -4.74
N THR A 53 -0.56 3.31 -4.46
CA THR A 53 -1.27 3.17 -3.18
C THR A 53 -0.31 2.91 -2.02
N PHE A 54 0.69 2.05 -2.22
CA PHE A 54 1.72 1.80 -1.21
C PHE A 54 2.52 3.06 -0.92
N LEU A 55 3.02 3.73 -1.97
CA LEU A 55 3.79 4.95 -1.80
C LEU A 55 2.95 6.04 -1.12
N SER A 56 1.70 6.24 -1.53
CA SER A 56 0.85 7.28 -0.94
C SER A 56 0.48 7.01 0.52
N THR A 57 0.40 5.74 0.91
CA THR A 57 0.00 5.34 2.27
C THR A 57 1.18 5.30 3.24
N PHE A 58 2.36 4.85 2.79
CA PHE A 58 3.50 4.56 3.66
C PHE A 58 4.68 5.52 3.52
N LEU A 59 4.85 6.22 2.39
CA LEU A 59 5.86 7.26 2.31
C LEU A 59 5.35 8.55 2.96
N PRO A 60 6.13 9.14 3.88
CA PRO A 60 5.80 10.46 4.39
C PRO A 60 6.01 11.48 3.25
N PHE A 61 4.92 12.08 2.78
CA PHE A 61 5.05 13.32 2.03
C PHE A 61 5.52 14.38 3.02
N LYS A 62 6.67 15.00 2.74
CA LYS A 62 7.06 16.21 3.46
C LYS A 62 5.93 17.21 3.25
N GLU A 63 5.17 17.52 4.30
CA GLU A 63 4.46 18.79 4.34
C GLU A 63 5.54 19.84 4.07
N LYS A 64 5.39 20.60 2.98
CA LYS A 64 6.18 21.79 2.82
C LYS A 64 5.90 22.60 4.08
N ALA A 65 6.88 22.70 4.97
CA ALA A 65 6.88 23.66 6.05
C ALA A 65 6.88 25.03 5.37
N ASN A 66 5.69 25.50 5.01
CA ASN A 66 5.48 26.87 4.56
C ASN A 66 5.65 27.70 5.84
N LYS A 67 6.89 28.14 6.06
CA LYS A 67 7.21 29.17 7.05
C LYS A 67 6.81 30.51 6.49
#